data_AF-A0A920NYL3-F1
#
_entry.id   AF-A0A920NYL3-F1
#
_cell.length_a   1.000
_cell.length_b   1.000
_cell.length_c   1.000
_cell.angle_alpha   90.00
_cell.angle_beta   90.00
_cell.angle_gamma   90.00
#
_symmetry.space_group_name_H-M   'P 1'
#
loop_
_entity.id
_entity.type
_entity.pdbx_description
1 polymer ?
#
loop_
_entity_poly.entity_id
_entity_poly.type
_entity_poly.pdbx_seq_one_letter_code
_entity_poly.pdbx_strand_id
1 'polypeptide(L)'
;MLSIFKNAEQYADRVALRDKTGSYTYKDIVKASNRTASSLVGNDSDLKEQRIGFLIPPSFEYVSILWGIWKAGGIGIPLSLSATELELTHYLEDSKISLLISDKEGSETLKKLSIDLKIPLITTDELQNNEDVSLPEIGVERRAMILYTSGTTNKPKGVVSTHGNIEAQISSLVKAWEWKESDQIPLILPLHHIHGIINSLSCPLWIGAKVDILGAFEVEKVVRAVCENSYTVFTAVPTIYFSLIDKLESMNKKELDLTKEKFKAMRLMMSGSAALAPEIHKKWSELTGQALLERYGMTEIGMALSNPLNGEKRPGSVGQAYQKLKYVLWKRIRL
;
A
#
# COMPACT_ATOMS: atom_id res chain seq x y z
N MET A 1 15.03 16.36 -2.52
CA MET A 1 14.72 14.91 -2.69
C MET A 1 13.77 14.42 -1.58
N LEU A 2 12.75 13.62 -1.94
CA LEU A 2 11.80 13.04 -0.97
C LEU A 2 12.46 12.10 0.03
N SER A 3 11.94 12.08 1.25
CA SER A 3 12.49 11.32 2.38
C SER A 3 12.49 9.81 2.14
N ILE A 4 11.47 9.27 1.47
CA ILE A 4 11.39 7.82 1.18
C ILE A 4 12.54 7.35 0.27
N PHE A 5 12.97 8.18 -0.69
CA PHE A 5 14.10 7.85 -1.57
C PHE A 5 15.42 7.97 -0.83
N LYS A 6 15.59 9.04 -0.05
CA LYS A 6 16.78 9.24 0.79
C LYS A 6 16.97 8.09 1.79
N ASN A 7 15.91 7.63 2.42
CA ASN A 7 15.98 6.51 3.37
C ASN A 7 16.31 5.20 2.63
N ALA A 8 15.75 4.96 1.44
CA ALA A 8 16.07 3.78 0.64
C ALA A 8 17.58 3.69 0.31
N GLU A 9 18.23 4.82 0.03
CA GLU A 9 19.69 4.86 -0.18
C GLU A 9 20.48 4.48 1.08
N GLN A 10 20.00 4.84 2.27
CA GLN A 10 20.65 4.46 3.54
C GLN A 10 20.57 2.95 3.82
N TYR A 11 19.53 2.29 3.30
CA TYR A 11 19.27 0.87 3.48
C TYR A 11 19.63 0.03 2.25
N ALA A 12 20.46 0.56 1.34
CA ALA A 12 20.70 0.04 0.00
C ALA A 12 20.86 -1.49 -0.10
N ASP A 13 21.68 -2.10 0.77
CA ASP A 13 22.02 -3.52 0.71
C ASP A 13 21.02 -4.44 1.45
N ARG A 14 20.04 -3.88 2.18
CA ARG A 14 19.01 -4.66 2.86
C ARG A 14 17.99 -5.18 1.86
N VAL A 15 17.45 -6.37 2.12
CA VAL A 15 16.30 -6.90 1.37
C VAL A 15 15.07 -6.08 1.71
N ALA A 16 14.53 -5.39 0.71
CA ALA A 16 13.33 -4.56 0.81
C ALA A 16 12.06 -5.36 0.51
N LEU A 17 12.09 -6.14 -0.57
CA LEU A 17 10.94 -6.87 -1.08
C LEU A 17 11.29 -8.33 -1.35
N ARG A 18 10.32 -9.21 -1.16
CA ARG A 18 10.31 -10.55 -1.73
C ARG A 18 8.97 -10.79 -2.38
N ASP A 19 8.98 -11.26 -3.62
CA ASP A 19 7.75 -11.67 -4.32
C ASP A 19 7.93 -13.07 -4.93
N LYS A 20 7.03 -13.47 -5.84
CA LYS A 20 7.08 -14.77 -6.51
C LYS A 20 8.34 -15.00 -7.36
N THR A 21 9.03 -13.94 -7.76
CA THR A 21 10.16 -13.96 -8.69
C THR A 21 11.51 -13.95 -7.98
N GLY A 22 11.59 -13.39 -6.77
CA GLY A 22 12.84 -13.32 -6.03
C GLY A 22 12.82 -12.38 -4.85
N SER A 23 14.02 -12.07 -4.36
CA SER A 23 14.27 -11.10 -3.30
C SER A 23 15.04 -9.92 -3.88
N TYR A 24 14.63 -8.71 -3.50
CA TYR A 24 15.12 -7.46 -4.06
C TYR A 24 15.57 -6.54 -2.94
N THR A 25 16.75 -5.94 -3.13
CA THR A 25 17.30 -4.96 -2.19
C THR A 25 16.70 -3.58 -2.41
N TYR A 26 16.91 -2.66 -1.45
CA TYR A 26 16.55 -1.25 -1.65
C TYR A 26 17.28 -0.65 -2.86
N LYS A 27 18.54 -1.03 -3.08
CA LYS A 27 19.33 -0.62 -4.24
C LYS A 27 18.69 -1.07 -5.56
N ASP A 28 18.14 -2.28 -5.60
CA ASP A 28 17.46 -2.79 -6.80
C ASP A 28 16.22 -1.96 -7.13
N ILE A 29 15.41 -1.61 -6.12
CA ILE A 29 14.22 -0.76 -6.30
C ILE A 29 14.63 0.64 -6.75
N VAL A 30 15.65 1.24 -6.13
CA VAL A 30 16.14 2.58 -6.51
C VAL A 30 16.61 2.58 -7.97
N LYS A 31 17.37 1.55 -8.36
CA LYS A 31 17.87 1.40 -9.74
C LYS A 31 16.73 1.20 -10.74
N ALA A 32 15.79 0.29 -10.47
CA ALA A 32 14.66 0.03 -11.35
C ALA A 32 13.74 1.25 -11.47
N SER A 33 13.42 1.91 -10.36
CA SER A 33 12.61 3.14 -10.39
C SER A 33 13.31 4.31 -11.10
N ASN A 34 14.65 4.42 -11.02
CA ASN A 34 15.39 5.40 -11.83
C ASN A 34 15.26 5.11 -13.34
N ARG A 35 15.40 3.85 -13.76
CA ARG A 35 15.20 3.45 -15.17
C ARG A 35 13.80 3.74 -15.67
N THR A 36 12.79 3.42 -14.85
CA THR A 36 11.41 3.78 -15.14
C THR A 36 11.29 5.30 -15.29
N ALA A 37 11.83 6.08 -14.35
CA ALA A 37 11.74 7.53 -14.41
C ALA A 37 12.38 8.10 -15.68
N SER A 38 13.61 7.67 -16.02
CA SER A 38 14.30 8.06 -17.25
C SER A 38 13.51 7.70 -18.51
N SER A 39 12.92 6.50 -18.54
CA SER A 39 12.09 6.05 -19.67
C SER A 39 10.83 6.91 -19.83
N LEU A 40 10.21 7.32 -18.71
CA LEU A 40 8.99 8.13 -18.72
C LEU A 40 9.24 9.58 -19.13
N VAL A 41 10.32 10.20 -18.65
CA VAL A 41 10.65 11.58 -19.05
C VAL A 41 11.18 11.65 -20.48
N GLY A 42 11.85 10.60 -20.96
CA GLY A 42 12.41 10.57 -22.32
C GLY A 42 13.37 11.73 -22.55
N ASN A 43 13.06 12.57 -23.55
CA ASN A 43 13.84 13.79 -23.85
C ASN A 43 13.44 15.00 -22.97
N ASP A 44 12.33 14.91 -22.23
CA ASP A 44 11.96 15.91 -21.26
C ASP A 44 12.75 15.70 -19.95
N SER A 45 12.74 16.71 -19.09
CA SER A 45 13.35 16.64 -17.75
C SER A 45 12.33 16.47 -16.63
N ASP A 46 11.02 16.53 -16.92
CA ASP A 46 9.94 16.52 -15.93
C ASP A 46 8.57 16.24 -16.59
N LEU A 47 7.81 15.28 -16.04
CA LEU A 47 6.43 14.97 -16.45
C LEU A 47 5.39 16.04 -16.07
N LYS A 48 5.75 17.06 -15.29
CA LYS A 48 4.86 18.19 -14.92
C LYS A 48 3.48 17.76 -14.41
N GLU A 49 3.46 16.72 -13.56
CA GLU A 49 2.25 16.15 -12.95
C GLU A 49 1.28 15.51 -13.96
N GLN A 50 1.80 15.00 -15.08
CA GLN A 50 1.05 14.08 -15.94
C GLN A 50 0.49 12.91 -15.12
N ARG A 51 -0.74 12.50 -15.45
CA ARG A 51 -1.46 11.44 -14.75
C ARG A 51 -1.16 10.11 -15.44
N ILE A 52 -0.44 9.24 -14.74
CA ILE A 52 0.02 7.96 -15.26
C ILE A 52 -0.78 6.85 -14.57
N GLY A 53 -1.71 6.25 -15.31
CA GLY A 53 -2.47 5.10 -14.86
C GLY A 53 -1.64 3.84 -14.98
N PHE A 54 -1.71 2.95 -13.98
CA PHE A 54 -1.00 1.68 -14.10
C PHE A 54 -1.78 0.51 -13.52
N LEU A 55 -1.83 -0.59 -14.28
CA LEU A 55 -2.50 -1.83 -13.92
C LEU A 55 -1.44 -2.93 -13.81
N ILE A 56 -0.87 -3.06 -12.61
CA ILE A 56 0.22 -4.00 -12.32
C ILE A 56 -0.11 -4.72 -11.01
N PRO A 57 -0.02 -6.05 -10.95
CA PRO A 57 -0.17 -6.80 -9.71
C PRO A 57 0.86 -6.39 -8.65
N PRO A 58 0.57 -6.56 -7.35
CA PRO A 58 1.58 -6.37 -6.32
C PRO A 58 2.85 -7.19 -6.61
N SER A 59 3.97 -6.50 -6.79
CA SER A 59 5.26 -7.06 -7.19
C SER A 59 6.39 -6.04 -7.00
N PHE A 60 7.63 -6.45 -7.23
CA PHE A 60 8.76 -5.54 -7.40
C PHE A 60 8.52 -4.47 -8.49
N GLU A 61 7.89 -4.86 -9.60
CA GLU A 61 7.57 -3.95 -10.70
C GLU A 61 6.58 -2.87 -10.28
N TYR A 62 5.53 -3.22 -9.52
CA TYR A 62 4.58 -2.23 -8.99
C TYR A 62 5.30 -1.10 -8.24
N VAL A 63 6.23 -1.46 -7.34
CA VAL A 63 6.97 -0.48 -6.52
C VAL A 63 7.89 0.37 -7.39
N SER A 64 8.60 -0.28 -8.32
CA SER A 64 9.50 0.39 -9.26
C SER A 64 8.76 1.39 -10.14
N ILE A 65 7.57 1.03 -10.63
CA ILE A 65 6.72 1.90 -11.44
C ILE A 65 6.20 3.09 -10.64
N LEU A 66 5.61 2.86 -9.47
CA LEU A 66 5.09 3.95 -8.64
C LEU A 66 6.21 4.94 -8.26
N TRP A 67 7.37 4.44 -7.83
CA TRP A 67 8.50 5.30 -7.49
C TRP A 67 9.11 5.98 -8.73
N GLY A 68 9.12 5.31 -9.88
CA GLY A 68 9.58 5.89 -11.14
C GLY A 68 8.69 7.04 -11.61
N ILE A 69 7.37 6.88 -11.53
CA ILE A 69 6.39 7.95 -11.81
C ILE A 69 6.65 9.14 -10.88
N TRP A 70 6.82 8.90 -9.58
CA TRP A 70 7.13 9.96 -8.60
C TRP A 70 8.43 10.67 -8.91
N LYS A 71 9.52 9.93 -9.18
CA LYS A 71 10.83 10.48 -9.52
C LYS A 71 10.81 11.29 -10.81
N ALA A 72 10.00 10.89 -11.78
CA ALA A 72 9.79 11.60 -13.04
C ALA A 72 8.89 12.84 -12.90
N GLY A 73 8.28 13.09 -11.73
CA GLY A 73 7.36 14.19 -11.49
C GLY A 73 5.93 13.94 -11.96
N GLY A 74 5.56 12.69 -12.20
CA GLY A 74 4.20 12.29 -12.55
C GLY A 74 3.33 12.02 -11.32
N ILE A 75 2.02 11.95 -11.55
CA ILE A 75 1.02 11.49 -10.58
C ILE A 75 0.71 10.03 -10.90
N GLY A 76 0.91 9.11 -9.95
CA GLY A 76 0.55 7.71 -10.11
C GLY A 76 -0.93 7.43 -9.82
N ILE A 77 -1.58 6.66 -10.67
CA ILE A 77 -2.96 6.20 -10.46
C ILE A 77 -2.97 4.66 -10.53
N PRO A 78 -2.78 3.96 -9.40
CA PRO A 78 -2.86 2.51 -9.37
C PRO A 78 -4.31 2.08 -9.65
N LEU A 79 -4.48 1.31 -10.72
CA LEU A 79 -5.77 0.75 -11.14
C LEU A 79 -6.00 -0.59 -10.45
N SER A 80 -7.27 -0.91 -10.18
CA SER A 80 -7.62 -2.19 -9.57
C SER A 80 -7.66 -3.30 -10.61
N LEU A 81 -6.99 -4.42 -10.32
CA LEU A 81 -7.08 -5.67 -11.10
C LEU A 81 -8.50 -6.26 -11.14
N SER A 82 -9.34 -5.90 -10.17
CA SER A 82 -10.73 -6.38 -10.09
C SER A 82 -11.75 -5.34 -10.54
N ALA A 83 -11.31 -4.18 -11.04
CA ALA A 83 -12.22 -3.17 -11.56
C ALA A 83 -12.89 -3.67 -12.83
N THR A 84 -14.19 -3.41 -12.94
CA THR A 84 -14.94 -3.64 -14.18
C THR A 84 -14.47 -2.68 -15.28
N GLU A 85 -14.73 -3.03 -16.54
CA GLU A 85 -14.44 -2.13 -17.68
C GLU A 85 -15.10 -0.75 -17.47
N LEU A 86 -16.35 -0.70 -16.97
CA LEU A 86 -17.06 0.54 -16.68
C LEU A 86 -16.35 1.41 -15.63
N GLU A 87 -15.85 0.80 -14.56
CA GLU A 87 -15.09 1.50 -13.53
C GLU A 87 -13.77 2.02 -14.08
N LEU A 88 -13.03 1.20 -14.84
CA LEU A 88 -11.78 1.60 -15.47
C LEU A 88 -12.03 2.77 -16.43
N THR A 89 -13.00 2.68 -17.34
CA THR A 89 -13.38 3.80 -18.23
C THR A 89 -13.61 5.08 -17.45
N HIS A 90 -14.41 5.02 -16.38
CA HIS A 90 -14.66 6.18 -15.52
C HIS A 90 -13.37 6.73 -14.92
N TYR A 91 -12.47 5.90 -14.40
CA TYR A 91 -11.19 6.35 -13.82
C TYR A 91 -10.31 7.04 -14.86
N LEU A 92 -10.20 6.46 -16.05
CA LEU A 92 -9.37 6.96 -17.15
C LEU A 92 -9.85 8.33 -17.64
N GLU A 93 -11.16 8.49 -17.83
CA GLU A 93 -11.78 9.74 -18.28
C GLU A 93 -11.74 10.83 -17.20
N ASP A 94 -12.14 10.51 -15.97
CA ASP A 94 -12.26 11.48 -14.88
C ASP A 94 -10.89 12.04 -14.45
N SER A 95 -9.87 11.19 -14.35
CA SER A 95 -8.49 11.62 -14.02
C SER A 95 -7.73 12.18 -15.22
N LYS A 96 -8.29 12.06 -16.43
CA LYS A 96 -7.66 12.44 -17.70
C LYS A 96 -6.25 11.83 -17.81
N ILE A 97 -6.13 10.52 -17.66
CA ILE A 97 -4.84 9.83 -17.75
C ILE A 97 -4.19 10.10 -19.10
N SER A 98 -2.89 10.43 -19.09
CA SER A 98 -2.10 10.73 -20.29
C SER A 98 -1.28 9.54 -20.79
N LEU A 99 -1.06 8.53 -19.95
CA LEU A 99 -0.31 7.32 -20.27
C LEU A 99 -0.78 6.17 -19.37
N LEU A 100 -0.91 4.99 -19.96
CA LEU A 100 -1.15 3.73 -19.26
C LEU A 100 0.10 2.86 -19.26
N ILE A 101 0.37 2.25 -18.11
CA ILE A 101 1.44 1.26 -17.93
C ILE A 101 0.82 -0.04 -17.43
N SER A 102 1.21 -1.17 -18.01
CA SER A 102 0.79 -2.48 -17.50
C SER A 102 1.88 -3.52 -17.63
N ASP A 103 1.69 -4.66 -16.96
CA ASP A 103 2.34 -5.89 -17.39
C ASP A 103 1.63 -6.47 -18.64
N LYS A 104 2.01 -7.68 -19.05
CA LYS A 104 1.43 -8.34 -20.23
C LYS A 104 -0.06 -8.64 -20.08
N GLU A 105 -0.47 -9.15 -18.92
CA GLU A 105 -1.86 -9.50 -18.62
C GLU A 105 -2.75 -8.24 -18.49
N GLY A 106 -2.25 -7.22 -17.78
CA GLY A 106 -2.91 -5.92 -17.69
C GLY A 106 -3.04 -5.23 -19.05
N SER A 107 -2.09 -5.46 -19.98
CA SER A 107 -2.16 -4.92 -21.34
C SER A 107 -3.35 -5.48 -22.10
N GLU A 108 -3.66 -6.76 -21.95
CA GLU A 108 -4.84 -7.39 -22.57
C GLU A 108 -6.13 -6.74 -22.06
N THR A 109 -6.21 -6.48 -20.75
CA THR A 109 -7.34 -5.78 -20.12
C THR A 109 -7.50 -4.34 -20.61
N LEU A 110 -6.39 -3.60 -20.72
CA LEU A 110 -6.42 -2.17 -21.06
C LEU A 110 -6.45 -1.87 -22.55
N LYS A 111 -6.14 -2.84 -23.43
CA LYS A 111 -5.96 -2.61 -24.88
C LYS A 111 -7.17 -1.94 -25.53
N LYS A 112 -8.37 -2.46 -25.25
CA LYS A 112 -9.61 -1.89 -25.80
C LYS A 112 -9.81 -0.45 -25.32
N LEU A 113 -9.71 -0.22 -24.01
CA LEU A 113 -9.88 1.10 -23.40
C LEU A 113 -8.84 2.11 -23.89
N SER A 114 -7.59 1.69 -24.07
CA SER A 114 -6.51 2.50 -24.63
C SER A 114 -6.85 2.98 -26.04
N ILE A 115 -7.38 2.11 -26.91
CA ILE A 115 -7.79 2.46 -28.27
C ILE A 115 -9.01 3.40 -28.25
N ASP A 116 -10.06 3.03 -27.51
CA ASP A 116 -11.33 3.75 -27.47
C ASP A 116 -11.16 5.17 -26.92
N LEU A 117 -10.35 5.32 -25.85
CA LEU A 117 -10.07 6.60 -25.20
C LEU A 117 -8.85 7.33 -25.77
N LYS A 118 -8.12 6.72 -26.72
CA LYS A 118 -6.90 7.26 -27.34
C LYS A 118 -5.80 7.60 -26.33
N ILE A 119 -5.64 6.75 -25.32
CA ILE A 119 -4.60 6.88 -24.30
C ILE A 119 -3.44 5.93 -24.66
N PRO A 120 -2.20 6.41 -24.80
CA PRO A 120 -1.06 5.53 -25.03
C PRO A 120 -0.94 4.46 -23.93
N LEU A 121 -0.70 3.22 -24.34
CA LEU A 121 -0.48 2.07 -23.45
C LEU A 121 0.91 1.50 -23.74
N ILE A 122 1.74 1.42 -22.70
CA ILE A 122 3.05 0.78 -22.75
C ILE A 122 3.14 -0.35 -21.72
N THR A 123 3.98 -1.31 -22.01
CA THR A 123 4.28 -2.44 -21.13
C THR A 123 5.52 -2.17 -20.26
N THR A 124 5.66 -2.88 -19.14
CA THR A 124 6.86 -2.80 -18.28
C THR A 124 8.15 -3.17 -19.01
N ASP A 125 8.07 -4.02 -20.04
CA ASP A 125 9.21 -4.39 -20.90
C ASP A 125 9.75 -3.20 -21.73
N GLU A 126 8.92 -2.18 -21.99
CA GLU A 126 9.31 -0.97 -22.73
C GLU A 126 10.01 0.07 -21.84
N LEU A 127 9.92 -0.06 -20.51
CA LEU A 127 10.48 0.87 -19.53
C LEU A 127 11.92 0.51 -19.11
N GLN A 128 12.75 0.18 -20.08
CA GLN A 128 14.11 -0.35 -19.87
C GLN A 128 15.21 0.63 -20.31
N ASN A 129 14.91 1.93 -20.45
CA ASN A 129 15.94 2.91 -20.81
C ASN A 129 17.02 2.95 -19.72
N ASN A 130 18.29 2.83 -20.15
CA ASN A 130 19.47 2.92 -19.30
C ASN A 130 20.24 4.23 -19.48
N GLU A 131 19.71 5.18 -20.26
CA GLU A 131 20.28 6.51 -20.38
C GLU A 131 20.15 7.27 -19.06
N ASP A 132 21.27 7.86 -18.63
CA ASP A 132 21.30 8.78 -17.49
C ASP A 132 20.68 10.11 -17.91
N VAL A 133 19.38 10.24 -17.66
CA VAL A 133 18.63 11.49 -17.85
C VAL A 133 18.58 12.25 -16.52
N SER A 134 18.71 13.58 -16.58
CA SER A 134 18.54 14.43 -15.40
C SER A 134 17.08 14.40 -14.93
N LEU A 135 16.83 13.80 -13.77
CA LEU A 135 15.52 13.76 -13.14
C LEU A 135 15.23 15.07 -12.36
N PRO A 136 13.95 15.48 -12.25
CA PRO A 136 13.60 16.72 -11.56
C PRO A 136 13.69 16.57 -10.04
N GLU A 137 13.92 17.69 -9.35
CA GLU A 137 13.72 17.72 -7.90
C GLU A 137 12.22 17.78 -7.58
N ILE A 138 11.76 16.84 -6.75
CA ILE A 138 10.36 16.74 -6.35
C ILE A 138 10.13 17.42 -5.00
N GLY A 139 9.34 18.50 -5.00
CA GLY A 139 8.87 19.18 -3.79
C GLY A 139 7.66 18.52 -3.16
N VAL A 140 7.48 18.71 -1.85
CA VAL A 140 6.39 18.10 -1.06
C VAL A 140 4.98 18.56 -1.44
N GLU A 141 4.83 19.76 -1.98
CA GLU A 141 3.52 20.30 -2.42
C GLU A 141 3.02 19.69 -3.73
N ARG A 142 3.90 18.98 -4.46
CA ARG A 142 3.57 18.36 -5.73
C ARG A 142 2.63 17.17 -5.53
N ARG A 143 1.63 17.03 -6.41
CA ARG A 143 0.70 15.92 -6.45
C ARG A 143 1.44 14.63 -6.78
N ALA A 144 1.13 13.56 -6.06
CA ALA A 144 1.85 12.31 -6.09
C ALA A 144 0.98 11.14 -6.56
N MET A 145 -0.27 11.08 -6.10
CA MET A 145 -1.12 9.91 -6.31
C MET A 145 -2.60 10.30 -6.37
N ILE A 146 -3.36 9.60 -7.21
CA ILE A 146 -4.82 9.63 -7.18
C ILE A 146 -5.32 8.22 -6.88
N LEU A 147 -6.20 8.10 -5.89
CA LEU A 147 -6.87 6.85 -5.55
C LEU A 147 -8.38 7.01 -5.68
N TYR A 148 -9.02 6.12 -6.43
CA TYR A 148 -10.48 6.12 -6.54
C TYR A 148 -11.12 5.41 -5.36
N THR A 149 -12.18 6.02 -4.81
CA THR A 149 -12.99 5.45 -3.73
C THR A 149 -14.45 5.32 -4.15
N SER A 150 -15.12 4.27 -3.69
CA SER A 150 -16.56 4.09 -3.89
C SER A 150 -17.32 5.19 -3.15
N GLY A 151 -17.75 6.23 -3.89
CA GLY A 151 -18.56 7.30 -3.34
C GLY A 151 -19.99 6.83 -3.04
N THR A 152 -20.63 7.44 -2.04
CA THR A 152 -22.02 7.13 -1.61
C THR A 152 -23.11 7.57 -2.59
N THR A 153 -22.77 8.30 -3.66
CA THR A 153 -23.71 9.12 -4.47
C THR A 153 -23.62 8.88 -5.99
N ASN A 154 -23.22 7.67 -6.39
CA ASN A 154 -22.98 7.22 -7.78
C ASN A 154 -21.73 7.79 -8.46
N LYS A 155 -20.92 6.85 -8.98
CA LYS A 155 -19.57 6.93 -9.53
C LYS A 155 -18.44 7.16 -8.50
N PRO A 156 -17.35 6.34 -8.54
CA PRO A 156 -16.21 6.53 -7.65
C PRO A 156 -15.53 7.89 -7.83
N LYS A 157 -14.92 8.43 -6.76
CA LYS A 157 -14.26 9.75 -6.76
C LYS A 157 -12.76 9.60 -6.59
N GLY A 158 -11.98 10.35 -7.36
CA GLY A 158 -10.52 10.39 -7.25
C GLY A 158 -10.06 11.29 -6.08
N VAL A 159 -9.41 10.70 -5.10
CA VAL A 159 -8.76 11.42 -4.01
C VAL A 159 -7.33 11.74 -4.42
N VAL A 160 -6.99 13.03 -4.47
CA VAL A 160 -5.65 13.51 -4.82
C VAL A 160 -4.81 13.69 -3.57
N SER A 161 -3.62 13.09 -3.53
CA SER A 161 -2.63 13.28 -2.47
C SER A 161 -1.36 13.94 -3.00
N THR A 162 -0.78 14.86 -2.23
CA THR A 162 0.57 15.37 -2.46
C THR A 162 1.64 14.47 -1.85
N HIS A 163 2.90 14.65 -2.24
CA HIS A 163 4.01 13.97 -1.58
C HIS A 163 4.07 14.31 -0.08
N GLY A 164 3.79 15.56 0.29
CA GLY A 164 3.73 16.00 1.68
C GLY A 164 2.63 15.30 2.48
N ASN A 165 1.45 15.05 1.87
CA ASN A 165 0.42 14.24 2.52
C ASN A 165 0.92 12.82 2.78
N ILE A 166 1.54 12.19 1.78
CA ILE A 166 2.07 10.82 1.88
C ILE A 166 3.18 10.73 2.93
N GLU A 167 4.16 11.64 2.93
CA GLU A 167 5.25 11.67 3.91
C GLU A 167 4.74 11.93 5.33
N ALA A 168 3.77 12.84 5.50
CA ALA A 168 3.18 13.12 6.81
C ALA A 168 2.45 11.88 7.36
N GLN A 169 1.75 11.14 6.50
CA GLN A 169 1.10 9.88 6.86
C GLN A 169 2.13 8.83 7.26
N ILE A 170 3.09 8.53 6.39
CA ILE A 170 4.11 7.51 6.65
C ILE A 170 4.89 7.82 7.93
N SER A 171 5.41 9.03 8.07
CA SER A 171 6.20 9.41 9.25
C SER A 171 5.41 9.36 10.56
N SER A 172 4.12 9.74 10.52
CA SER A 172 3.24 9.64 11.69
C SER A 172 3.00 8.19 12.10
N LEU A 173 2.77 7.30 11.12
CA LEU A 173 2.54 5.88 11.36
C LEU A 173 3.80 5.13 11.79
N VAL A 174 4.94 5.42 11.15
CA VAL A 174 6.26 4.91 11.55
C VAL A 174 6.54 5.21 13.01
N LYS A 175 6.26 6.45 13.45
CA LYS A 175 6.39 6.86 14.85
C LYS A 175 5.37 6.18 15.76
N ALA A 176 4.08 6.23 15.42
CA ALA A 176 3.00 5.78 16.30
C ALA A 176 2.98 4.26 16.50
N TRP A 177 3.39 3.50 15.49
CA TRP A 177 3.44 2.05 15.50
C TRP A 177 4.86 1.50 15.69
N GLU A 178 5.81 2.39 16.02
CA GLU A 178 7.21 2.09 16.30
C GLU A 178 7.78 1.09 15.28
N TRP A 179 7.65 1.41 13.99
CA TRP A 179 8.23 0.62 12.92
C TRP A 179 9.75 0.54 13.07
N LYS A 180 10.29 -0.64 12.84
CA LYS A 180 11.72 -0.97 12.99
C LYS A 180 12.24 -1.51 11.68
N GLU A 181 13.50 -1.24 11.37
CA GLU A 181 14.18 -1.84 10.22
C GLU A 181 14.18 -3.38 10.27
N SER A 182 14.13 -3.97 11.47
CA SER A 182 14.06 -5.43 11.66
C SER A 182 12.68 -6.02 11.35
N ASP A 183 11.70 -5.20 10.99
CA ASP A 183 10.36 -5.69 10.74
C ASP A 183 10.26 -6.47 9.43
N GLN A 184 9.37 -7.45 9.47
CA GLN A 184 8.97 -8.23 8.32
C GLN A 184 7.45 -8.33 8.30
N ILE A 185 6.84 -8.02 7.15
CA ILE A 185 5.38 -7.99 6.98
C ILE A 185 4.95 -8.75 5.72
N PRO A 186 3.88 -9.57 5.79
CA PRO A 186 3.24 -10.10 4.59
C PRO A 186 2.30 -9.05 3.99
N LEU A 187 2.50 -8.70 2.73
CA LEU A 187 1.62 -7.84 1.97
C LEU A 187 0.58 -8.69 1.24
N ILE A 188 -0.65 -8.62 1.77
CA ILE A 188 -1.85 -9.33 1.29
C ILE A 188 -2.99 -8.37 0.91
N LEU A 189 -2.77 -7.07 1.12
CA LEU A 189 -3.78 -6.04 0.88
C LEU A 189 -3.62 -5.47 -0.53
N PRO A 190 -4.73 -5.12 -1.21
CA PRO A 190 -4.66 -4.55 -2.54
C PRO A 190 -3.90 -3.23 -2.58
N LEU A 191 -3.09 -3.05 -3.62
CA LEU A 191 -2.28 -1.85 -3.85
C LEU A 191 -2.97 -0.79 -4.71
N HIS A 192 -4.30 -0.76 -4.72
CA HIS A 192 -5.11 0.39 -5.19
C HIS A 192 -5.87 1.04 -4.03
N HIS A 193 -5.56 0.64 -2.79
CA HIS A 193 -6.11 1.22 -1.57
C HIS A 193 -5.00 1.80 -0.70
N ILE A 194 -5.30 2.93 -0.06
CA ILE A 194 -4.34 3.61 0.82
C ILE A 194 -3.82 2.72 1.95
N HIS A 195 -4.62 1.75 2.43
CA HIS A 195 -4.21 0.80 3.46
C HIS A 195 -3.02 -0.06 3.01
N GLY A 196 -3.10 -0.68 1.82
CA GLY A 196 -2.01 -1.50 1.30
C GLY A 196 -0.80 -0.65 0.93
N ILE A 197 -1.03 0.47 0.23
CA ILE A 197 0.05 1.34 -0.27
C ILE A 197 0.82 1.99 0.89
N ILE A 198 0.13 2.53 1.90
CA ILE A 198 0.79 3.26 2.99
C ILE A 198 1.21 2.32 4.11
N ASN A 199 0.31 1.54 4.69
CA ASN A 199 0.62 0.80 5.91
C ASN A 199 1.46 -0.44 5.62
N SER A 200 1.10 -1.21 4.58
CA SER A 200 1.73 -2.50 4.29
C SER A 200 2.97 -2.40 3.40
N LEU A 201 3.11 -1.30 2.66
CA LEU A 201 4.20 -1.09 1.70
C LEU A 201 5.08 0.12 2.04
N SER A 202 4.52 1.33 2.13
CA SER A 202 5.36 2.53 2.26
C SER A 202 5.96 2.71 3.65
N CYS A 203 5.22 2.39 4.73
CA CYS A 203 5.77 2.43 6.10
C CYS A 203 6.96 1.51 6.32
N PRO A 204 6.91 0.21 5.94
CA PRO A 204 8.10 -0.65 6.05
C PRO A 204 9.24 -0.17 5.16
N LEU A 205 8.96 0.23 3.90
CA LEU A 205 9.99 0.73 2.98
C LEU A 205 10.65 2.03 3.46
N TRP A 206 9.94 2.85 4.24
CA TRP A 206 10.48 4.08 4.80
C TRP A 206 11.59 3.85 5.83
N ILE A 207 11.56 2.73 6.54
CA ILE A 207 12.43 2.45 7.69
C ILE A 207 13.43 1.30 7.45
N GLY A 208 13.56 0.79 6.22
CA GLY A 208 14.50 -0.30 5.94
C GLY A 208 13.98 -1.70 6.29
N ALA A 209 12.68 -1.84 6.55
CA ALA A 209 12.03 -3.12 6.83
C ALA A 209 11.81 -3.96 5.56
N LYS A 210 11.41 -5.22 5.72
CA LYS A 210 11.18 -6.16 4.63
C LYS A 210 9.69 -6.44 4.40
N VAL A 211 9.27 -6.41 3.15
CA VAL A 211 7.90 -6.74 2.73
C VAL A 211 7.91 -8.02 1.90
N ASP A 212 7.15 -9.02 2.33
CA ASP A 212 6.90 -10.22 1.55
C ASP A 212 5.56 -10.09 0.82
N ILE A 213 5.60 -9.89 -0.49
CA ILE A 213 4.42 -9.73 -1.33
C ILE A 213 3.81 -11.10 -1.60
N LEU A 214 2.69 -11.38 -0.92
CA LEU A 214 1.94 -12.61 -1.11
C LEU A 214 0.84 -12.49 -2.18
N GLY A 215 0.55 -11.29 -2.67
CA GLY A 215 -0.51 -11.06 -3.65
C GLY A 215 -1.90 -11.02 -3.00
N ALA A 216 -2.93 -11.45 -3.73
CA ALA A 216 -4.30 -11.49 -3.20
C ALA A 216 -4.40 -12.39 -1.95
N PHE A 217 -5.28 -12.02 -1.03
CA PHE A 217 -5.48 -12.79 0.20
C PHE A 217 -6.06 -14.17 -0.10
N GLU A 218 -5.32 -15.20 0.30
CA GLU A 218 -5.74 -16.58 0.33
C GLU A 218 -5.38 -17.16 1.70
N VAL A 219 -6.37 -17.61 2.47
CA VAL A 219 -6.17 -17.97 3.88
C VAL A 219 -5.09 -19.04 4.08
N GLU A 220 -5.06 -20.07 3.24
CA GLU A 220 -4.06 -21.15 3.29
C GLU A 220 -2.65 -20.64 3.02
N LYS A 221 -2.51 -19.73 2.04
CA LYS A 221 -1.24 -19.11 1.67
C LYS A 221 -0.70 -18.26 2.81
N VAL A 222 -1.56 -17.49 3.46
CA VAL A 222 -1.18 -16.63 4.60
C VAL A 222 -0.76 -17.46 5.79
N VAL A 223 -1.56 -18.47 6.18
CA VAL A 223 -1.19 -19.37 7.28
C VAL A 223 0.15 -20.05 7.01
N ARG A 224 0.33 -20.60 5.81
CA ARG A 224 1.61 -21.23 5.42
C ARG A 224 2.77 -20.24 5.55
N ALA A 225 2.63 -19.04 5.00
CA ALA A 225 3.66 -18.03 5.06
C ALA A 225 3.97 -17.61 6.51
N VAL A 226 2.96 -17.49 7.37
CA VAL A 226 3.13 -17.17 8.81
C VAL A 226 3.89 -18.29 9.53
N CYS A 227 3.62 -19.55 9.20
CA CYS A 227 4.33 -20.70 9.77
C CYS A 227 5.79 -20.79 9.31
N GLU A 228 6.05 -20.51 8.03
CA GLU A 228 7.38 -20.63 7.42
C GLU A 228 8.31 -19.44 7.73
N ASN A 229 7.74 -18.27 8.02
CA ASN A 229 8.50 -17.04 8.21
C ASN A 229 8.42 -16.54 9.65
N SER A 230 9.15 -15.46 9.93
CA SER A 230 9.15 -14.77 11.22
C SER A 230 8.66 -13.34 11.02
N TYR A 231 7.39 -13.21 10.64
CA TYR A 231 6.75 -11.90 10.53
C TYR A 231 6.67 -11.24 11.90
N THR A 232 6.84 -9.93 11.93
CA THR A 232 6.78 -9.12 13.15
C THR A 232 5.58 -8.17 13.14
N VAL A 233 5.08 -7.83 11.95
CA VAL A 233 3.93 -6.94 11.75
C VAL A 233 2.93 -7.61 10.83
N PHE A 234 1.65 -7.49 11.16
CA PHE A 234 0.54 -7.97 10.33
C PHE A 234 -0.55 -6.92 10.23
N THR A 235 -0.96 -6.60 9.01
CA THR A 235 -2.00 -5.60 8.75
C THR A 235 -3.11 -6.22 7.94
N ALA A 236 -4.35 -6.14 8.42
CA ALA A 236 -5.48 -6.73 7.73
C ALA A 236 -6.78 -5.95 7.97
N VAL A 237 -7.83 -6.39 7.28
CA VAL A 237 -9.20 -5.91 7.47
C VAL A 237 -9.99 -6.94 8.29
N PRO A 238 -11.12 -6.58 8.93
CA PRO A 238 -11.91 -7.50 9.77
C PRO A 238 -12.29 -8.82 9.09
N THR A 239 -12.61 -8.80 7.79
CA THR A 239 -13.00 -10.02 7.05
C THR A 239 -11.84 -11.02 6.91
N ILE A 240 -10.59 -10.55 6.84
CA ILE A 240 -9.41 -11.42 6.83
C ILE A 240 -9.24 -12.10 8.19
N TYR A 241 -9.42 -11.36 9.29
CA TYR A 241 -9.38 -11.95 10.62
C TYR A 241 -10.47 -13.00 10.82
N PHE A 242 -11.68 -12.76 10.32
CA PHE A 242 -12.75 -13.75 10.32
C PHE A 242 -12.32 -15.05 9.59
N SER A 243 -11.81 -14.95 8.36
CA SER A 243 -11.33 -16.13 7.62
C SER A 243 -10.17 -16.86 8.31
N LEU A 244 -9.25 -16.12 8.94
CA LEU A 244 -8.16 -16.72 9.70
C LEU A 244 -8.66 -17.43 10.96
N ILE A 245 -9.63 -16.88 11.68
CA ILE A 245 -10.26 -17.53 12.84
C ILE A 245 -10.90 -18.85 12.41
N ASP A 246 -11.74 -18.84 11.39
CA ASP A 246 -12.39 -20.06 10.87
C ASP A 246 -11.35 -21.13 10.47
N LYS A 247 -10.25 -20.70 9.85
CA LYS A 247 -9.16 -21.61 9.48
C LYS A 247 -8.42 -22.15 10.71
N LEU A 248 -8.15 -21.34 11.73
CA LEU A 248 -7.51 -21.79 12.98
C LEU A 248 -8.42 -22.76 13.75
N GLU A 249 -9.73 -22.51 13.80
CA GLU A 249 -10.70 -23.37 14.50
C GLU A 249 -10.86 -24.76 13.86
N SER A 250 -10.55 -24.89 12.55
CA SER A 250 -10.60 -26.16 11.81
C SER A 250 -9.28 -26.93 11.77
N MET A 251 -8.18 -26.39 12.30
CA MET A 251 -6.87 -27.05 12.32
C MET A 251 -6.81 -28.20 13.31
N ASN A 252 -5.96 -29.18 13.01
CA ASN A 252 -5.56 -30.14 14.03
C ASN A 252 -4.67 -29.45 15.09
N LYS A 253 -4.57 -30.07 16.27
CA LYS A 253 -3.87 -29.49 17.43
C LYS A 253 -2.43 -29.06 17.12
N LYS A 254 -1.68 -29.88 16.37
CA LYS A 254 -0.26 -29.61 16.07
C LYS A 254 -0.09 -28.38 15.18
N GLU A 255 -0.89 -28.28 14.12
CA GLU A 255 -0.88 -27.12 13.22
C GLU A 255 -1.34 -25.86 13.94
N LEU A 256 -2.38 -25.99 14.77
CA LEU A 256 -2.94 -24.90 15.54
C LEU A 256 -1.91 -24.32 16.53
N ASP A 257 -1.25 -25.17 17.31
CA ASP A 257 -0.25 -24.76 18.29
C ASP A 257 0.92 -24.02 17.63
N LEU A 258 1.43 -24.53 16.50
CA LEU A 258 2.48 -23.85 15.72
C LEU A 258 2.03 -22.49 15.20
N THR A 259 0.84 -22.42 14.58
CA THR A 259 0.34 -21.21 13.95
C THR A 259 0.06 -20.12 14.98
N LYS A 260 -0.50 -20.49 16.14
CA LYS A 260 -0.76 -19.57 17.26
C LYS A 260 0.52 -18.95 17.78
N GLU A 261 1.57 -19.74 18.02
CA GLU A 261 2.85 -19.21 18.50
C GLU A 261 3.49 -18.24 17.48
N LYS A 262 3.31 -18.48 16.18
CA LYS A 262 3.78 -17.56 15.13
C LYS A 262 3.05 -16.23 15.12
N PHE A 263 1.72 -16.23 15.26
CA PHE A 263 0.97 -14.97 15.42
C PHE A 263 1.31 -14.27 16.73
N LYS A 264 1.42 -15.02 17.83
CA LYS A 264 1.78 -14.50 19.15
C LYS A 264 3.14 -13.81 19.17
N ALA A 265 4.10 -14.26 18.37
CA ALA A 265 5.43 -13.67 18.28
C ALA A 265 5.45 -12.29 17.57
N MET A 266 4.39 -11.92 16.85
CA MET A 266 4.32 -10.63 16.16
C MET A 266 4.23 -9.48 17.18
N ARG A 267 5.00 -8.41 16.98
CA ARG A 267 4.95 -7.24 17.86
C ARG A 267 3.71 -6.37 17.63
N LEU A 268 3.12 -6.46 16.43
CA LEU A 268 2.01 -5.61 16.03
C LEU A 268 1.09 -6.36 15.05
N MET A 269 -0.18 -6.46 15.43
CA MET A 269 -1.26 -6.84 14.54
C MET A 269 -2.30 -5.72 14.51
N MET A 270 -2.69 -5.25 13.33
CA MET A 270 -3.66 -4.15 13.19
C MET A 270 -4.91 -4.57 12.39
N SER A 271 -6.04 -3.97 12.73
CA SER A 271 -7.28 -4.04 11.97
C SER A 271 -7.74 -2.64 11.58
N GLY A 272 -8.18 -2.46 10.33
CA GLY A 272 -8.78 -1.21 9.90
C GLY A 272 -9.45 -1.28 8.54
N SER A 273 -9.87 -0.13 8.01
CA SER A 273 -10.68 0.02 6.77
C SER A 273 -12.15 -0.42 6.88
N ALA A 274 -12.51 -1.13 7.93
CA ALA A 274 -13.89 -1.38 8.34
C ALA A 274 -13.94 -1.51 9.87
N ALA A 275 -15.14 -1.42 10.45
CA ALA A 275 -15.33 -1.63 11.88
C ALA A 275 -14.96 -3.08 12.26
N LEU A 276 -14.12 -3.25 13.28
CA LEU A 276 -13.82 -4.55 13.86
C LEU A 276 -14.90 -4.89 14.87
N ALA A 277 -15.62 -5.99 14.63
CA ALA A 277 -16.59 -6.49 15.61
C ALA A 277 -15.84 -6.90 16.91
N PRO A 278 -16.31 -6.47 18.11
CA PRO A 278 -15.69 -6.83 19.37
C PRO A 278 -15.53 -8.35 19.56
N GLU A 279 -16.43 -9.14 19.01
CA GLU A 279 -16.40 -10.60 19.03
C GLU A 279 -15.23 -11.17 18.23
N ILE A 280 -14.91 -10.59 17.07
CA ILE A 280 -13.74 -10.98 16.26
C ILE A 280 -12.46 -10.64 17.03
N HIS A 281 -12.39 -9.43 17.63
CA HIS A 281 -11.25 -9.05 18.45
C HIS A 281 -11.06 -10.04 19.61
N LYS A 282 -12.12 -10.32 20.38
CA LYS A 282 -12.08 -11.25 21.51
C LYS A 282 -11.60 -12.64 21.08
N LYS A 283 -12.21 -13.22 20.04
CA LYS A 283 -11.81 -14.54 19.53
C LYS A 283 -10.36 -14.58 19.07
N TRP A 284 -9.90 -13.56 18.35
CA TRP A 284 -8.51 -13.47 17.91
C TRP A 284 -7.54 -13.44 19.10
N SER A 285 -7.84 -12.62 20.11
CA SER A 285 -7.06 -12.52 21.34
C SER A 285 -7.00 -13.84 22.11
N GLU A 286 -8.12 -14.56 22.23
CA GLU A 286 -8.19 -15.86 22.90
C GLU A 286 -7.41 -16.94 22.14
N LEU A 287 -7.46 -16.93 20.81
CA LEU A 287 -6.76 -17.91 19.97
C LEU A 287 -5.25 -17.66 19.94
N THR A 288 -4.81 -16.42 19.77
CA THR A 288 -3.41 -16.09 19.43
C THR A 288 -2.65 -15.35 20.52
N GLY A 289 -3.34 -14.87 21.56
CA GLY A 289 -2.77 -13.98 22.58
C GLY A 289 -2.52 -12.55 22.09
N GLN A 290 -2.91 -12.21 20.85
CA GLN A 290 -2.71 -10.89 20.25
C GLN A 290 -3.95 -10.03 20.37
N ALA A 291 -3.82 -8.84 20.98
CA ALA A 291 -4.84 -7.82 20.91
C ALA A 291 -4.65 -6.97 19.64
N LEU A 292 -5.71 -6.83 18.85
CA LEU A 292 -5.66 -6.13 17.56
C LEU A 292 -5.64 -4.62 17.78
N LEU A 293 -4.67 -3.94 17.17
CA LEU A 293 -4.64 -2.49 17.11
C LEU A 293 -5.68 -2.01 16.09
N GLU A 294 -6.81 -1.53 16.60
CA GLU A 294 -7.82 -0.86 15.79
C GLU A 294 -7.40 0.57 15.44
N ARG A 295 -7.67 0.97 14.20
CA ARG A 295 -7.38 2.30 13.68
C ARG A 295 -8.47 2.77 12.72
N TYR A 296 -8.58 4.08 12.56
CA TYR A 296 -9.50 4.69 11.61
C TYR A 296 -8.76 5.58 10.60
N GLY A 297 -9.21 5.53 9.37
CA GLY A 297 -8.73 6.38 8.30
C GLY A 297 -9.65 6.31 7.09
N MET A 298 -9.54 7.30 6.24
CA MET A 298 -10.19 7.36 4.92
C MET A 298 -9.14 7.78 3.92
N THR A 299 -9.33 7.48 2.64
CA THR A 299 -8.37 7.83 1.59
C THR A 299 -8.07 9.34 1.59
N GLU A 300 -9.08 10.17 1.87
CA GLU A 300 -9.05 11.64 1.88
C GLU A 300 -8.14 12.25 2.94
N ILE A 301 -7.99 11.58 4.09
CA ILE A 301 -7.24 12.10 5.25
C ILE A 301 -6.10 11.18 5.68
N GLY A 302 -5.94 10.04 5.00
CA GLY A 302 -5.11 8.93 5.43
C GLY A 302 -5.59 8.31 6.75
N MET A 303 -4.64 7.70 7.48
CA MET A 303 -4.89 7.16 8.80
C MET A 303 -4.95 8.32 9.80
N ALA A 304 -6.07 8.46 10.48
CA ALA A 304 -6.33 9.60 11.36
C ALA A 304 -6.25 9.26 12.84
N LEU A 305 -6.78 8.09 13.21
CA LEU A 305 -6.89 7.65 14.59
C LEU A 305 -6.31 6.24 14.74
N SER A 306 -5.72 5.95 15.90
CA SER A 306 -5.27 4.61 16.26
C SER A 306 -5.30 4.40 17.76
N ASN A 307 -5.59 3.17 18.16
CA ASN A 307 -5.22 2.71 19.50
C ASN A 307 -3.69 2.78 19.67
N PRO A 308 -3.19 3.00 20.89
CA PRO A 308 -1.75 3.05 21.12
C PRO A 308 -1.12 1.66 20.91
N LEU A 309 0.12 1.64 20.41
CA LEU A 309 0.90 0.40 20.36
C LEU A 309 1.11 -0.16 21.77
N ASN A 310 1.60 0.71 22.66
CA ASN A 310 1.82 0.44 24.08
C ASN A 310 0.64 0.98 24.88
N GLY A 311 -0.21 0.09 25.40
CA GLY A 311 -1.40 0.45 26.17
C GLY A 311 -2.63 -0.40 25.81
N GLU A 312 -3.80 0.05 26.28
CA GLU A 312 -5.08 -0.62 26.03
C GLU A 312 -5.45 -0.52 24.54
N LYS A 313 -5.64 -1.67 23.89
CA LYS A 313 -6.24 -1.80 22.56
C LYS A 313 -7.72 -2.11 22.72
N ARG A 314 -8.51 -1.07 23.04
CA ARG A 314 -9.92 -1.25 23.42
C ARG A 314 -10.76 -1.73 22.23
N PRO A 315 -11.46 -2.87 22.33
CA PRO A 315 -12.34 -3.36 21.29
C PRO A 315 -13.42 -2.34 20.90
N GLY A 316 -13.62 -2.12 19.59
CA GLY A 316 -14.62 -1.19 19.06
C GLY A 316 -14.25 0.29 19.21
N SER A 317 -13.02 0.60 19.63
CA SER A 317 -12.49 1.96 19.68
C SER A 317 -11.34 2.11 18.69
N VAL A 318 -11.38 3.18 17.91
CA VAL A 318 -10.33 3.53 16.94
C VAL A 318 -9.23 4.39 17.54
N GLY A 319 -9.26 4.60 18.86
CA GLY A 319 -8.24 5.27 19.64
C GLY A 319 -8.17 6.79 19.45
N GLN A 320 -6.95 7.32 19.44
CA GLN A 320 -6.66 8.75 19.51
C GLN A 320 -6.02 9.27 18.22
N ALA A 321 -6.06 10.60 18.05
CA ALA A 321 -5.38 11.30 16.97
C ALA A 321 -3.87 11.09 17.00
N TYR A 322 -3.25 11.03 15.82
CA TYR A 322 -1.81 11.22 15.72
C TYR A 322 -1.43 12.68 16.00
N GLN A 323 -0.26 12.90 16.62
CA GLN A 323 0.18 14.19 17.18
C GLN A 323 0.17 15.39 16.21
N LYS A 324 0.13 15.16 14.89
CA LYS A 324 0.14 16.23 13.86
C LYS A 324 -1.23 16.50 13.22
N LEU A 325 -2.29 15.77 13.59
CA LEU A 325 -3.63 16.01 13.06
C LEU A 325 -4.35 17.06 13.90
N LYS A 326 -4.66 18.20 13.28
CA LYS A 326 -5.61 19.17 13.84
C LYS A 326 -7.01 18.80 13.36
N TYR A 327 -7.92 18.48 14.26
CA TYR A 327 -9.35 18.43 13.95
C TYR A 327 -10.14 19.33 14.89
N VAL A 328 -11.26 19.84 14.37
CA VAL A 328 -12.28 20.54 15.14
C VAL A 328 -13.56 19.71 15.04
N LEU A 329 -13.94 19.07 16.15
CA LEU A 329 -15.25 18.40 16.25
C LEU A 329 -16.32 19.47 16.50
N TRP A 330 -17.09 19.81 15.47
CA TRP A 330 -18.25 20.68 15.63
C TRP A 330 -19.42 19.87 16.19
N LYS A 331 -19.84 20.18 17.41
CA LYS A 331 -20.89 19.43 18.14
C LYS A 331 -22.32 19.64 17.62
N ARG A 332 -22.56 20.53 16.65
CA ARG A 332 -23.87 20.80 16.03
C ARG A 332 -23.67 21.68 14.79
N ILE A 333 -23.84 21.13 13.58
CA ILE A 333 -24.28 21.92 12.43
C ILE A 333 -25.80 21.90 12.51
N ARG A 334 -26.40 22.96 13.08
CA ARG A 334 -27.81 23.24 12.80
C ARG A 334 -27.81 23.79 11.37
N LEU A 335 -28.29 22.98 10.43
CA LEU A 335 -28.63 23.42 9.08
C LEU A 335 -29.76 24.45 9.14
#